data_AF-A0AAT9W2R0-F1
#
_entry.id   AF-A0AAT9W2R0-F1
#
_cell.length_a   1.000
_cell.length_b   1.000
_cell.length_c   1.000
_cell.angle_alpha   90.00
_cell.angle_beta   90.00
_cell.angle_gamma   90.00
#
_symmetry.space_group_name_H-M   'P 1'
#
loop_
_entity.id
_entity.type
_entity.pdbx_description
1 polymer ?
#
loop_
_entity_poly.entity_id
_entity_poly.type
_entity_poly.pdbx_seq_one_letter_code
_entity_poly.pdbx_strand_id
1 'polypeptide(L)'
;MIKYTAGAMTITLPESFTYEGERVEFSSSSLSAVYGAYAMPDDDPIGFNLSYEMSSRGSVVNGITADSFGEVVVYNGPLDEPESYEHFDDAPFDTYFEPPADFIAGISIYYR
;
A
#
# COMPACT_ATOMS: atom_id res chain seq x y z
N MET A 1 -4.22 15.36 2.34
CA MET A 1 -4.43 13.96 2.79
C MET A 1 -5.29 13.26 1.76
N ILE A 2 -4.89 12.07 1.33
CA ILE A 2 -5.69 11.22 0.45
C ILE A 2 -6.61 10.37 1.30
N LYS A 3 -7.81 10.09 0.78
CA LYS A 3 -8.78 9.19 1.38
C LYS A 3 -9.29 8.22 0.32
N TYR A 4 -9.32 6.93 0.66
CA TYR A 4 -9.88 5.88 -0.18
C TYR A 4 -10.70 4.91 0.68
N THR A 5 -11.82 4.44 0.14
CA THR A 5 -12.77 3.57 0.84
C THR A 5 -13.13 2.39 -0.05
N ALA A 6 -13.01 1.17 0.48
CA ALA A 6 -13.41 -0.07 -0.16
C ALA A 6 -14.10 -0.99 0.87
N GLY A 7 -15.33 -1.42 0.57
CA GLY A 7 -16.18 -2.09 1.55
C GLY A 7 -16.41 -1.22 2.80
N ALA A 8 -16.26 -1.82 3.98
CA ALA A 8 -16.28 -1.13 5.26
C ALA A 8 -14.95 -0.47 5.64
N MET A 9 -13.86 -0.73 4.90
CA MET A 9 -12.53 -0.22 5.22
C MET A 9 -12.23 1.11 4.53
N THR A 10 -11.64 2.04 5.27
CA THR A 10 -11.18 3.34 4.77
C THR A 10 -9.74 3.57 5.18
N ILE A 11 -8.89 3.98 4.23
CA ILE A 11 -7.53 4.44 4.48
C ILE A 11 -7.43 5.96 4.26
N THR A 12 -6.66 6.61 5.11
CA THR A 12 -6.15 7.97 4.88
C THR A 12 -4.64 8.01 4.98
N LEU A 13 -3.98 8.74 4.09
CA LEU A 13 -2.52 8.88 4.10
C LEU A 13 -2.06 10.27 3.60
N PRO A 14 -0.82 10.70 3.89
CA PRO A 14 -0.27 11.94 3.37
C PRO A 14 -0.20 11.95 1.84
N GLU A 15 -0.36 13.11 1.21
CA GLU A 15 -0.35 13.21 -0.27
C GLU A 15 1.03 13.00 -0.90
N SER A 16 2.09 13.02 -0.08
CA SER A 16 3.45 12.90 -0.56
C SER A 16 4.41 12.58 0.58
N PHE A 17 5.59 12.07 0.25
CA PHE A 17 6.77 12.14 1.11
C PHE A 17 7.98 12.64 0.32
N THR A 18 9.06 12.97 1.03
CA THR A 18 10.36 13.27 0.41
C THR A 18 11.37 12.20 0.81
N TYR A 19 12.06 11.63 -0.17
CA TYR A 19 13.10 10.63 0.02
C TYR A 19 14.29 10.99 -0.88
N GLU A 20 15.50 11.11 -0.31
CA GLU A 20 16.74 11.46 -1.03
C GLU A 20 16.64 12.71 -1.93
N GLY A 21 15.76 13.66 -1.58
CA GLY A 21 15.53 14.89 -2.36
C GLY A 21 14.50 14.76 -3.48
N GLU A 22 13.99 13.56 -3.74
CA GLU A 22 12.82 13.33 -4.60
C GLU A 22 11.53 13.48 -3.79
N ARG A 23 10.57 14.23 -4.33
CA ARG A 23 9.22 14.31 -3.78
C ARG A 23 8.33 13.32 -4.52
N VAL A 24 7.86 12.30 -3.81
CA VAL A 24 6.94 11.30 -4.32
C VAL A 24 5.52 11.74 -3.96
N GLU A 25 4.65 11.89 -4.96
CA GLU A 25 3.28 12.34 -4.78
C GLU A 25 2.29 11.22 -5.09
N PHE A 26 1.19 11.21 -4.35
CA PHE A 26 0.17 10.18 -4.41
C PHE A 26 -1.18 10.78 -4.79
N SER A 27 -2.08 9.92 -5.24
CA SER A 27 -3.50 10.24 -5.36
C SER A 27 -4.34 9.03 -4.97
N SER A 28 -5.68 9.16 -4.98
CA SER A 28 -6.55 8.01 -4.71
C SER A 28 -6.38 6.86 -5.70
N SER A 29 -5.92 7.12 -6.93
CA SER A 29 -5.65 6.06 -7.91
C SER A 29 -4.34 5.32 -7.66
N SER A 30 -3.49 5.83 -6.77
CA SER A 30 -2.30 5.11 -6.30
C SER A 30 -2.67 3.99 -5.32
N LEU A 31 -3.92 3.94 -4.84
CA LEU A 31 -4.39 2.94 -3.90
C LEU A 31 -5.28 1.90 -4.58
N SER A 32 -5.04 0.64 -4.26
CA SER A 32 -5.92 -0.47 -4.60
C SER A 32 -6.27 -1.27 -3.35
N ALA A 33 -7.53 -1.70 -3.25
CA ALA A 33 -7.96 -2.58 -2.17
C ALA A 33 -7.44 -4.00 -2.42
N VAL A 34 -6.95 -4.65 -1.36
CA VAL A 34 -6.47 -6.03 -1.40
C VAL A 34 -7.44 -6.90 -0.63
N TYR A 35 -7.85 -8.02 -1.24
CA TYR A 35 -8.78 -8.98 -0.66
C TYR A 35 -8.07 -10.32 -0.43
N GLY A 36 -8.56 -11.10 0.52
CA GLY A 36 -8.01 -12.44 0.75
C GLY A 36 -8.18 -13.35 -0.48
N ALA A 37 -7.30 -14.34 -0.63
CA ALA A 37 -7.30 -15.26 -1.78
C ALA A 37 -8.64 -16.02 -2.01
N TYR A 38 -9.48 -16.09 -0.98
CA TYR A 38 -10.80 -16.74 -1.01
C TYR A 38 -11.96 -15.77 -0.81
N ALA A 39 -11.72 -14.47 -0.99
CA ALA A 39 -12.75 -13.46 -0.81
C ALA A 39 -13.92 -13.68 -1.76
N MET A 40 -15.12 -13.63 -1.20
CA MET A 40 -16.38 -13.66 -1.93
C MET A 40 -16.79 -12.24 -2.34
N PRO A 41 -17.72 -12.10 -3.30
CA PRO A 41 -18.40 -10.82 -3.51
C PRO A 41 -18.97 -10.30 -2.17
N ASP A 42 -18.77 -9.01 -1.91
CA ASP A 42 -19.15 -8.29 -0.68
C ASP A 42 -18.27 -8.53 0.55
N ASP A 43 -17.21 -9.35 0.47
CA ASP A 43 -16.21 -9.41 1.54
C ASP A 43 -15.44 -8.09 1.66
N ASP A 44 -15.05 -7.76 2.88
CA ASP A 44 -14.20 -6.60 3.15
C ASP A 44 -12.74 -6.86 2.75
N PRO A 45 -12.01 -5.83 2.33
CA PRO A 45 -10.59 -5.96 2.04
C PRO A 45 -9.79 -6.25 3.31
N ILE A 46 -8.65 -6.90 3.15
CA ILE A 46 -7.66 -7.14 4.21
C ILE A 46 -6.68 -5.97 4.36
N GLY A 47 -6.69 -5.03 3.42
CA GLY A 47 -5.82 -3.85 3.42
C GLY A 47 -5.78 -3.18 2.05
N PHE A 48 -4.72 -2.44 1.79
CA PHE A 48 -4.51 -1.69 0.56
C PHE A 48 -3.08 -1.85 0.05
N ASN A 49 -2.89 -1.80 -1.27
CA ASN A 49 -1.59 -1.59 -1.89
C ASN A 49 -1.48 -0.13 -2.33
N LEU A 50 -0.33 0.49 -2.05
CA LEU A 50 0.05 1.82 -2.54
C LEU A 50 1.11 1.66 -3.63
N SER A 51 0.75 2.01 -4.87
CA SER A 51 1.61 1.89 -6.06
C SER A 51 2.10 3.26 -6.54
N TYR A 52 3.39 3.39 -6.81
CA TYR A 52 4.02 4.64 -7.25
C TYR A 52 5.38 4.41 -7.92
N GLU A 53 5.90 5.44 -8.57
CA GLU A 53 7.20 5.45 -9.23
C GLU A 53 8.22 6.24 -8.43
N MET A 54 9.47 5.78 -8.42
CA MET A 54 10.62 6.49 -7.89
C MET A 54 11.75 6.51 -8.91
N SER A 55 12.34 7.68 -9.14
CA SER A 55 13.32 7.90 -10.20
C SER A 55 14.56 6.99 -10.09
N SER A 56 14.95 6.59 -8.88
CA SER A 56 16.12 5.73 -8.63
C SER A 56 15.78 4.26 -8.35
N ARG A 57 14.50 3.90 -8.25
CA ARG A 57 14.04 2.57 -7.81
C ARG A 57 13.00 1.93 -8.71
N GLY A 58 12.47 2.66 -9.70
CA GLY A 58 11.42 2.18 -10.61
C GLY A 58 10.06 2.10 -9.90
N SER A 59 9.24 1.15 -10.32
CA SER A 59 7.91 0.90 -9.75
C SER A 59 8.03 0.33 -8.33
N VAL A 60 7.27 0.88 -7.39
CA VAL A 60 7.22 0.45 -5.99
C VAL A 60 5.77 0.17 -5.61
N VAL A 61 5.56 -0.91 -4.84
CA VAL A 61 4.27 -1.25 -4.25
C VAL A 61 4.44 -1.55 -2.77
N ASN A 62 3.69 -0.87 -1.92
CA ASN A 62 3.65 -1.11 -0.48
C ASN A 62 2.28 -1.59 -0.02
N GLY A 63 2.24 -2.74 0.63
CA GLY A 63 1.07 -3.25 1.34
C GLY A 63 0.85 -2.50 2.65
N ILE A 64 -0.40 -2.15 2.93
CA ILE A 64 -0.80 -1.38 4.11
C ILE A 64 -2.01 -2.10 4.72
N THR A 65 -1.91 -2.48 6.00
CA THR A 65 -2.99 -3.12 6.74
C THR A 65 -3.04 -2.63 8.18
N ALA A 66 -4.03 -3.07 8.94
CA ALA A 66 -4.10 -2.89 10.38
C ALA A 66 -3.92 -4.24 11.07
N ASP A 67 -3.11 -4.29 12.12
CA ASP A 67 -2.93 -5.51 12.91
C ASP A 67 -4.15 -5.77 13.83
N SER A 68 -4.08 -6.84 14.63
CA SER A 68 -5.16 -7.20 15.57
C SER A 68 -5.43 -6.16 16.66
N PHE A 69 -4.53 -5.21 16.87
CA PHE A 69 -4.66 -4.11 17.83
C PHE A 69 -5.10 -2.79 17.17
N GLY A 70 -5.26 -2.80 15.83
CA GLY A 70 -5.61 -1.63 15.04
C GLY A 70 -4.42 -0.73 14.70
N GLU A 71 -3.19 -1.19 14.93
CA GLU A 71 -1.98 -0.46 14.53
C GLU A 71 -1.74 -0.62 13.03
N VAL A 72 -1.39 0.49 12.36
CA VAL A 72 -1.08 0.47 10.94
C VAL A 72 0.27 -0.23 10.73
N VAL A 73 0.27 -1.22 9.85
CA VAL A 73 1.46 -1.94 9.39
C VAL A 73 1.66 -1.63 7.91
N VAL A 74 2.89 -1.23 7.55
CA VAL A 74 3.30 -0.97 6.17
C VAL A 74 4.41 -1.95 5.80
N TYR A 75 4.17 -2.76 4.78
CA TYR A 75 5.14 -3.70 4.23
C TYR A 75 6.00 -3.01 3.17
N ASN A 76 7.22 -3.52 3.01
CA ASN A 76 8.16 -3.06 1.99
C ASN A 76 7.83 -3.55 0.56
N GLY A 77 6.87 -4.47 0.42
CA GLY A 77 6.32 -5.01 -0.81
C GLY A 77 4.79 -5.09 -0.77
N PRO A 78 4.13 -5.66 -1.80
CA PRO A 78 2.67 -5.83 -1.84
C PRO A 78 2.11 -6.68 -0.69
N LEU A 79 0.87 -6.41 -0.29
CA LEU A 79 0.18 -7.18 0.76
C LEU A 79 -0.19 -8.61 0.31
N ASP A 80 -0.42 -8.79 -0.99
CA ASP A 80 -0.80 -10.02 -1.68
C ASP A 80 0.33 -10.61 -2.52
N GLU A 81 1.58 -10.35 -2.11
CA GLU A 81 2.75 -10.87 -2.79
C GLU A 81 2.82 -12.42 -2.72
N PRO A 82 3.00 -13.12 -3.86
CA PRO A 82 3.19 -14.57 -3.87
C PRO A 82 4.58 -14.96 -3.32
N GLU A 83 4.72 -16.20 -2.81
CA GLU A 83 6.02 -16.70 -2.32
C GLU A 83 7.12 -16.70 -3.39
N SER A 84 6.73 -16.84 -4.66
CA SER A 84 7.63 -16.76 -5.80
C SER A 84 6.86 -16.34 -7.05
N TYR A 85 7.49 -15.52 -7.88
CA TYR A 85 7.06 -15.21 -9.24
C TYR A 85 7.54 -16.30 -10.22
N GLU A 86 6.73 -16.66 -11.21
CA GLU A 86 7.11 -17.68 -12.21
C GLU A 86 8.25 -17.19 -13.10
N HIS A 87 8.23 -15.90 -13.45
CA HIS A 87 9.27 -15.18 -14.15
C HIS A 87 9.73 -13.95 -13.35
N PHE A 88 10.99 -13.53 -13.56
CA PHE A 88 11.56 -12.42 -12.81
C PHE A 88 10.84 -11.08 -13.06
N ASP A 89 10.17 -10.96 -14.21
CA ASP A 89 9.44 -9.79 -14.67
C ASP A 89 7.92 -9.86 -14.41
N ASP A 90 7.44 -10.91 -13.74
CA ASP A 90 6.03 -10.99 -13.33
C ASP A 90 5.72 -10.12 -12.09
N ALA A 91 6.75 -9.63 -11.41
CA ALA A 91 6.58 -8.76 -10.26
C ALA A 91 5.96 -7.42 -10.69
N PRO A 92 4.89 -6.94 -10.03
CA PRO A 92 4.25 -5.66 -10.35
C PRO A 92 5.05 -4.45 -9.82
N PHE A 93 6.29 -4.66 -9.39
CA PHE A 93 7.19 -3.66 -8.82
C PHE A 93 8.64 -4.06 -9.12
N ASP A 94 9.53 -3.06 -9.15
CA ASP A 94 10.95 -3.23 -9.42
C ASP A 94 11.77 -3.38 -8.14
N THR A 95 11.32 -2.77 -7.04
CA THR A 95 12.11 -2.65 -5.81
C THR A 95 11.26 -2.70 -4.53
N TYR A 96 11.71 -3.46 -3.53
CA TYR A 96 11.22 -3.34 -2.17
C TYR A 96 11.70 -2.05 -1.51
N PHE A 97 10.79 -1.36 -0.83
CA PHE A 97 11.09 -0.07 -0.24
C PHE A 97 10.27 0.16 1.02
N GLU A 98 10.91 0.57 2.10
CA GLU A 98 10.22 0.99 3.33
C GLU A 98 10.02 2.51 3.30
N PRO A 99 8.77 3.02 3.30
CA PRO A 99 8.51 4.44 3.32
C PRO A 99 9.07 5.14 4.57
N PRO A 100 9.34 6.46 4.51
CA PRO A 100 9.82 7.21 5.67
C PRO A 100 8.86 7.09 6.88
N ALA A 101 9.40 6.97 8.09
CA ALA A 101 8.61 6.80 9.31
C ALA A 101 7.56 7.92 9.54
N ASP A 102 7.90 9.17 9.20
CA ASP A 102 6.96 10.30 9.32
C ASP A 102 5.77 10.18 8.36
N PHE A 103 5.97 9.56 7.19
CA PHE A 103 4.88 9.25 6.26
C PHE A 103 4.00 8.15 6.85
N ILE A 104 4.61 7.07 7.34
CA ILE A 104 3.90 5.93 7.96
C ILE A 104 3.05 6.40 9.15
N ALA A 105 3.60 7.26 10.01
CA ALA A 105 2.88 7.83 11.16
C ALA A 105 1.68 8.70 10.75
N GLY A 106 1.62 9.18 9.51
CA GLY A 106 0.50 9.92 8.96
C GLY A 106 -0.61 9.04 8.37
N ILE A 107 -0.43 7.72 8.34
CA ILE A 107 -1.41 6.78 7.80
C ILE A 107 -2.43 6.40 8.88
N SER A 108 -3.68 6.22 8.48
CA SER A 108 -4.73 5.69 9.36
C SER A 108 -5.69 4.81 8.59
N ILE A 109 -6.12 3.71 9.21
CA ILE A 109 -7.15 2.80 8.70
C ILE A 109 -8.34 2.82 9.67
N TYR A 110 -9.54 2.81 9.11
CA TYR A 110 -10.79 2.83 9.85
C TYR A 110 -11.74 1.78 9.27
N TYR A 111 -12.52 1.13 10.15
CA TYR A 111 -13.62 0.24 9.80
C TYR A 111 -14.95 0.94 10.12
N ARG A 112 -15.91 0.85 9.21
CA ARG A 112 -17.24 1.45 9.35
C ARG A 112 -18.26 0.49 9.95
#